data_AF-A0A9D9LRB4-F1
#
_entry.id   AF-A0A9D9LRB4-F1
#
_cell.length_a   1.000
_cell.length_b   1.000
_cell.length_c   1.000
_cell.angle_alpha   90.00
_cell.angle_beta   90.00
_cell.angle_gamma   90.00
#
_symmetry.space_group_name_H-M   'P 1'
#
loop_
_entity.id
_entity.type
_entity.pdbx_description
1 polymer ?
#
loop_
_entity_poly.entity_id
_entity_poly.type
_entity_poly.pdbx_seq_one_letter_code
_entity_poly.pdbx_strand_id
1 'polypeptide(L)'
;MTLQQIVRLLQYADSALPVGAFAFSCSLETAVEQGVVYDAATLREFVETLLRQSASTDGIAALAARRATLAGDYEALLAID
;
A
#
# COMPACT_ATOMS: atom_id res chain seq x y z
N MET A 1 3.06 -6.70 -22.15
CA MET A 1 3.50 -7.33 -20.88
C MET A 1 3.78 -8.79 -21.16
N THR A 2 4.96 -9.30 -20.82
CA THR A 2 5.36 -10.70 -21.08
C THR A 2 4.89 -11.62 -19.95
N LEU A 3 4.86 -12.94 -20.18
CA LEU A 3 4.54 -13.92 -19.14
C LEU A 3 5.46 -13.79 -17.92
N GLN A 4 6.75 -13.56 -18.14
CA GLN A 4 7.72 -13.34 -17.08
C GLN A 4 7.40 -12.11 -16.23
N GLN A 5 6.90 -11.03 -16.86
CA GLN A 5 6.48 -9.82 -16.13
C GLN A 5 5.24 -10.08 -15.26
N ILE A 6 4.28 -10.85 -15.76
CA ILE A 6 3.09 -11.25 -14.97
C ILE A 6 3.50 -12.08 -13.76
N VAL A 7 4.33 -13.10 -13.94
CA VAL A 7 4.77 -13.97 -12.85
C VAL A 7 5.49 -13.18 -11.76
N ARG A 8 6.34 -12.22 -12.14
CA ARG A 8 7.01 -11.33 -11.17
C ARG A 8 6.01 -10.43 -10.43
N LEU A 9 5.03 -9.87 -11.12
CA LEU A 9 3.99 -9.07 -10.45
C LEU A 9 3.20 -9.90 -9.44
N LEU A 10 2.86 -11.14 -9.78
CA LEU A 10 2.18 -12.06 -8.85
C LEU A 10 3.05 -12.38 -7.64
N GLN A 11 4.36 -12.61 -7.82
CA GLN A 11 5.29 -12.83 -6.70
C GLN A 11 5.34 -11.64 -5.75
N TYR A 12 5.28 -10.40 -6.27
CA TYR A 12 5.25 -9.20 -5.42
C TYR A 12 3.88 -8.94 -4.77
N ALA A 13 2.79 -9.44 -5.36
CA ALA A 13 1.44 -9.31 -4.82
C ALA A 13 1.07 -10.44 -3.83
N ASP A 14 1.94 -11.44 -3.65
CA ASP A 14 1.69 -12.58 -2.80
C ASP A 14 1.82 -12.20 -1.30
N SER A 15 0.85 -12.61 -0.50
CA SER A 15 0.89 -12.48 0.96
C SER A 15 2.05 -13.23 1.62
N ALA A 16 2.64 -14.21 0.94
CA ALA A 16 3.81 -14.94 1.41
C ALA A 16 5.14 -14.19 1.17
N LEU A 17 5.12 -13.01 0.54
CA LEU A 17 6.32 -12.19 0.36
C LEU A 17 6.89 -11.80 1.74
N PRO A 18 8.16 -12.13 2.06
CA PRO A 18 8.71 -12.01 3.41
C PRO A 18 9.18 -10.58 3.73
N VAL A 19 8.28 -9.61 3.60
CA VAL A 19 8.52 -8.18 3.89
C VAL A 19 7.85 -7.72 5.19
N GLY A 20 7.18 -8.63 5.90
CA GLY A 20 6.42 -8.36 7.12
C GLY A 20 4.92 -8.14 6.86
N ALA A 21 4.14 -8.08 7.96
CA ALA A 21 2.71 -7.80 7.89
C ALA A 21 2.46 -6.32 7.51
N PHE A 22 1.31 -6.07 6.88
CA PHE A 22 0.93 -4.77 6.33
C PHE A 22 0.96 -3.64 7.38
N ALA A 23 1.64 -2.52 7.07
CA ALA A 23 1.92 -1.42 7.99
C ALA A 23 0.69 -0.74 8.62
N PHE A 24 -0.50 -0.86 8.01
CA PHE A 24 -1.72 -0.23 8.54
C PHE A 24 -2.47 -1.09 9.56
N SER A 25 -1.99 -2.32 9.86
CA SER A 25 -2.66 -3.21 10.83
C SER A 25 -2.72 -2.61 12.24
N CYS A 26 -1.79 -1.70 12.58
CA CYS A 26 -1.73 -1.10 13.92
C CYS A 26 -2.92 -0.19 14.25
N SER A 27 -3.68 0.31 13.27
CA SER A 27 -4.85 1.17 13.55
C SER A 27 -6.14 0.38 13.75
N LEU A 28 -6.23 -0.83 13.19
CA LEU A 28 -7.44 -1.65 13.26
C LEU A 28 -7.69 -2.16 14.67
N GLU A 29 -6.64 -2.53 15.41
CA GLU A 29 -6.74 -3.01 16.80
C GLU A 29 -7.38 -1.93 17.69
N THR A 30 -6.91 -0.69 17.60
CA THR A 30 -7.50 0.45 18.32
C THR A 30 -8.93 0.76 17.84
N ALA A 31 -9.21 0.67 16.55
CA ALA A 31 -10.56 0.90 16.02
C ALA A 31 -11.57 -0.13 16.54
N VAL A 32 -11.14 -1.38 16.74
CA VAL A 32 -11.94 -2.42 17.40
C VAL A 32 -12.11 -2.13 18.89
N GLU A 33 -11.02 -1.81 19.60
CA GLU A 33 -11.05 -1.48 21.04
C GLU A 33 -12.00 -0.31 21.36
N GLN A 34 -12.04 0.70 20.48
CA GLN A 34 -12.88 1.88 20.62
C GLN A 34 -14.32 1.68 20.11
N GLY A 35 -14.65 0.51 19.57
CA GLY A 35 -15.97 0.23 19.01
C GLY A 35 -16.30 0.99 17.72
N VAL A 36 -15.28 1.46 16.99
CA VAL A 36 -15.44 2.03 15.63
C VAL A 36 -15.68 0.90 14.63
N VAL A 37 -14.99 -0.23 14.80
CA VAL A 37 -15.17 -1.46 14.02
C VAL A 37 -15.71 -2.55 14.93
N TYR A 38 -16.91 -3.03 14.66
CA TYR A 38 -17.57 -4.07 15.48
C TYR A 38 -18.30 -5.14 14.65
N ASP A 39 -18.37 -4.97 13.34
CA ASP A 39 -18.97 -5.93 12.42
C ASP A 39 -18.33 -5.84 11.02
N ALA A 40 -18.82 -6.65 10.08
CA ALA A 40 -18.29 -6.65 8.72
C ALA A 40 -18.58 -5.35 7.94
N ALA A 41 -19.68 -4.67 8.24
CA ALA A 41 -20.05 -3.43 7.54
C ALA A 41 -19.13 -2.28 7.93
N THR A 42 -18.89 -2.12 9.23
CA THR A 42 -17.96 -1.14 9.80
C THR A 42 -16.51 -1.42 9.43
N LEU A 43 -16.10 -2.70 9.38
CA LEU A 43 -14.78 -3.08 8.86
C LEU A 43 -14.59 -2.65 7.41
N ARG A 44 -15.60 -2.87 6.55
CA ARG A 44 -15.53 -2.44 5.15
C ARG A 44 -15.36 -0.92 5.03
N GLU A 45 -16.16 -0.15 5.76
CA GLU A 45 -16.08 1.33 5.75
C GLU A 45 -14.71 1.83 6.23
N PHE A 46 -14.17 1.18 7.27
CA PHE A 46 -12.83 1.46 7.78
C PHE A 46 -11.75 1.19 6.71
N VAL A 47 -11.80 0.02 6.07
CA VAL A 47 -10.84 -0.36 5.00
C VAL A 47 -10.96 0.57 3.79
N GLU A 48 -12.17 0.94 3.36
CA GLU A 48 -12.37 1.89 2.26
C GLU A 48 -11.75 3.26 2.57
N THR A 49 -11.85 3.71 3.83
CA THR A 49 -11.22 4.96 4.29
C THR A 49 -9.70 4.86 4.23
N LEU A 50 -9.14 3.76 4.76
CA LEU A 50 -7.70 3.50 4.68
C LEU A 50 -7.20 3.46 3.24
N LEU A 51 -7.91 2.78 2.34
CA LEU A 51 -7.54 2.71 0.93
C LEU A 51 -7.47 4.09 0.27
N ARG A 52 -8.43 4.98 0.59
CA ARG A 52 -8.39 6.37 0.09
C ARG A 52 -7.20 7.14 0.65
N GLN A 53 -6.89 6.98 1.92
CA GLN A 53 -5.74 7.61 2.55
C GLN A 53 -4.43 7.12 1.91
N SER A 54 -4.22 5.80 1.82
CA SER A 54 -3.03 5.21 1.20
C SER A 54 -2.87 5.60 -0.27
N ALA A 55 -3.97 5.75 -1.02
CA ALA A 55 -3.92 6.22 -2.40
C ALA A 55 -3.36 7.66 -2.50
N SER A 56 -3.62 8.50 -1.50
CA SER A 56 -3.15 9.89 -1.44
C SER A 56 -1.75 10.06 -0.82
N THR A 57 -1.21 9.03 -0.19
CA THR A 57 0.16 9.01 0.36
C THR A 57 1.04 8.06 -0.47
N ASP A 58 1.07 6.79 -0.11
CA ASP A 58 1.95 5.75 -0.64
C ASP A 58 1.71 5.54 -2.13
N GLY A 59 0.46 5.66 -2.57
CA GLY A 59 0.08 5.62 -3.98
C GLY A 59 0.74 6.75 -4.79
N ILE A 60 0.76 7.97 -4.25
CA ILE A 60 1.43 9.11 -4.90
C ILE A 60 2.94 8.92 -4.88
N ALA A 61 3.52 8.52 -3.75
CA ALA A 61 4.94 8.26 -3.61
C ALA A 61 5.42 7.19 -4.62
N ALA A 62 4.70 6.06 -4.72
CA ALA A 62 5.01 5.00 -5.68
C ALA A 62 4.94 5.48 -7.14
N LEU A 63 3.94 6.29 -7.50
CA LEU A 63 3.82 6.89 -8.83
C LEU A 63 4.96 7.87 -9.12
N ALA A 64 5.31 8.72 -8.16
CA ALA A 64 6.40 9.69 -8.27
C ALA A 64 7.75 8.97 -8.42
N ALA A 65 8.03 7.98 -7.57
CA ALA A 65 9.25 7.19 -7.61
C ALA A 65 9.41 6.47 -8.96
N ARG A 66 8.31 5.90 -9.49
CA ARG A 66 8.30 5.28 -10.81
C ARG A 66 8.65 6.27 -11.92
N ARG A 67 8.13 7.50 -11.87
CA ARG A 67 8.42 8.55 -12.85
C ARG A 67 9.87 9.01 -12.77
N ALA A 68 10.39 9.28 -11.58
CA ALA A 68 11.78 9.65 -11.35
C ALA A 68 12.74 8.57 -11.87
N THR A 69 12.45 7.30 -11.57
CA THR A 69 13.24 6.15 -12.06
C THR A 69 13.27 6.07 -13.59
N LEU A 70 12.13 6.32 -14.26
CA LEU A 70 12.06 6.32 -15.73
C LEU A 70 12.79 7.50 -16.36
N ALA A 71 12.89 8.63 -15.66
CA ALA A 71 13.65 9.80 -16.09
C ALA A 71 15.16 9.69 -15.79
N GLY A 72 15.58 8.70 -14.99
CA GLY A 72 16.97 8.60 -14.51
C GLY A 72 17.34 9.65 -13.47
N ASP A 73 16.34 10.28 -12.82
CA ASP A 73 16.54 11.36 -11.85
C ASP A 73 16.64 10.78 -10.43
N TYR A 74 17.87 10.52 -9.99
CA TYR A 74 18.14 9.94 -8.68
C TYR A 74 17.87 10.92 -7.53
N GLU A 75 18.14 12.21 -7.73
CA GLU A 75 17.89 13.24 -6.70
C GLU A 75 16.39 13.40 -6.44
N ALA A 76 15.57 13.39 -7.51
CA ALA A 76 14.12 13.38 -7.35
C ALA A 76 13.62 12.10 -6.67
N LEU A 77 14.24 10.94 -6.94
CA LEU A 77 13.88 9.69 -6.27
C LEU A 77 14.18 9.74 -4.76
N LEU A 78 15.35 10.26 -4.38
CA LEU A 78 15.72 10.44 -2.98
C LEU A 78 14.81 11.43 -2.24
N ALA A 79 14.36 12.49 -2.91
CA ALA A 79 13.50 13.49 -2.29
C ALA A 79 12.05 13.02 -2.05
N ILE A 80 11.65 11.86 -2.60
CA ILE A 80 10.32 11.26 -2.44
C ILE A 80 10.24 10.40 -1.17
N ASP A 81 11.36 9.83 -0.73
CA ASP A 81 11.50 9.03 0.50
C ASP A 81 11.55 9.95 1.74
#